data_AF-G7SFR9-F1
#
_entry.id   AF-G7SFR9-F1
#
_cell.length_a   1.000
_cell.length_b   1.000
_cell.length_c   1.000
_cell.angle_alpha   90.00
_cell.angle_beta   90.00
_cell.angle_gamma   90.00
#
_symmetry.space_group_name_H-M   'P 1'
#
loop_
_entity.id
_entity.type
_entity.pdbx_description
1 polymer ?
#
loop_
_entity_poly.entity_id
_entity_poly.type
_entity_poly.pdbx_seq_one_letter_code
_entity_poly.pdbx_strand_id
1 'polypeptide(L)'
;MEFTNEMITELKTALKDKNLAPYHKRIQAVYLRAIQTPYKFIMDMLDVSHDTVWRLTKKYQEHGLTGLVSDARGGRRYSYMTVEEETFLSEQLASAVNGEFVTVESLYRAYQDKLGRTTTNNGFYQLLKRHGWVKESRDSLRWEIELTQ
;
A
#
# COMPACT_ATOMS: atom_id res chain seq x y z
N MET A 1 -17.94 0.59 -27.76
CA MET A 1 -17.43 -0.57 -26.99
C MET A 1 -18.49 -0.94 -25.97
N GLU A 2 -18.91 -2.19 -26.00
CA GLU A 2 -20.04 -2.67 -25.21
C GLU A 2 -19.53 -3.29 -23.92
N PHE A 3 -20.19 -2.96 -22.81
CA PHE A 3 -20.01 -3.66 -21.55
C PHE A 3 -20.78 -4.98 -21.62
N THR A 4 -20.21 -6.06 -21.11
CA THR A 4 -20.93 -7.33 -21.02
C THR A 4 -21.94 -7.27 -19.87
N ASN A 5 -22.98 -8.12 -19.95
CA ASN A 5 -23.98 -8.22 -18.87
C ASN A 5 -23.33 -8.63 -17.54
N GLU A 6 -22.28 -9.45 -17.58
CA GLU A 6 -21.51 -9.84 -16.39
C GLU A 6 -20.86 -8.64 -15.69
N MET A 7 -20.22 -7.74 -16.45
CA MET A 7 -19.66 -6.50 -15.90
C MET A 7 -20.73 -5.61 -15.26
N ILE A 8 -21.91 -5.52 -15.88
CA ILE A 8 -23.02 -4.74 -15.32
C ILE A 8 -23.50 -5.36 -14.00
N THR A 9 -23.56 -6.69 -13.91
CA THR A 9 -23.92 -7.38 -12.67
C THR A 9 -22.87 -7.20 -11.57
N GLU A 10 -21.58 -7.26 -11.91
CA GLU A 10 -20.47 -7.02 -10.99
C GLU A 10 -20.50 -5.59 -10.42
N LEU A 11 -20.70 -4.58 -11.27
CA LEU A 11 -20.82 -3.20 -10.81
C LEU A 11 -22.04 -3.00 -9.90
N LYS A 12 -23.15 -3.69 -10.20
CA LYS A 12 -24.38 -3.63 -9.39
C LYS A 12 -24.21 -4.31 -8.03
N THR A 13 -23.48 -5.42 -7.94
CA THR A 13 -23.17 -6.06 -6.65
C THR A 13 -22.18 -5.21 -5.86
N ALA A 14 -21.17 -4.64 -6.51
CA ALA A 14 -20.19 -3.75 -5.87
C ALA A 14 -20.82 -2.49 -5.26
N LEU A 15 -21.87 -1.92 -5.89
CA LEU A 15 -22.62 -0.80 -5.32
C LEU A 15 -23.41 -1.14 -4.05
N LYS A 16 -23.71 -2.43 -3.81
CA LYS A 16 -24.39 -2.86 -2.58
C LYS A 16 -23.43 -3.09 -1.41
N ASP A 17 -22.14 -3.30 -1.69
CA ASP A 17 -21.15 -3.55 -0.65
C ASP A 17 -20.79 -2.26 0.10
N LYS A 18 -20.94 -2.31 1.44
CA LYS A 18 -20.61 -1.21 2.34
C LYS A 18 -19.10 -0.94 2.40
N ASN A 19 -18.25 -1.96 2.23
CA ASN A 19 -16.79 -1.80 2.24
C ASN A 19 -16.32 -0.92 1.08
N LEU A 20 -17.06 -0.93 -0.03
CA LEU A 20 -16.77 -0.15 -1.22
C LEU A 20 -17.37 1.27 -1.20
N ALA A 21 -18.02 1.66 -0.10
CA ALA A 21 -18.65 2.99 0.04
C ALA A 21 -17.75 4.17 -0.36
N PRO A 22 -16.44 4.21 0.00
CA PRO A 22 -15.55 5.29 -0.44
C PRO A 22 -15.39 5.39 -1.95
N TYR A 23 -15.60 4.28 -2.67
CA TYR A 23 -15.42 4.15 -4.11
C TYR A 23 -16.75 4.15 -4.89
N HIS A 24 -17.90 4.21 -4.21
CA HIS A 24 -19.22 4.15 -4.84
C HIS A 24 -19.42 5.19 -5.94
N LYS A 25 -18.96 6.43 -5.74
CA LYS A 25 -19.02 7.48 -6.77
C LYS A 25 -18.32 7.07 -8.07
N ARG A 26 -17.18 6.38 -7.96
CA ARG A 26 -16.41 5.88 -9.12
C ARG A 26 -17.12 4.71 -9.79
N ILE A 27 -17.60 3.76 -9.00
CA ILE A 27 -18.32 2.57 -9.46
C ILE A 27 -19.63 2.98 -10.16
N GLN A 28 -20.36 3.94 -9.59
CA GLN A 28 -21.61 4.45 -10.13
C GLN A 28 -21.41 5.15 -11.48
N ALA A 29 -20.33 5.94 -11.64
CA ALA A 29 -20.00 6.57 -12.91
C ALA A 29 -19.79 5.52 -14.03
N VAL A 30 -19.06 4.43 -13.72
CA VAL A 30 -18.83 3.34 -14.68
C VAL A 30 -20.11 2.53 -14.92
N TYR A 31 -20.90 2.25 -13.90
CA TYR A 31 -22.18 1.57 -14.03
C TYR A 31 -23.16 2.32 -14.93
N LEU A 32 -23.34 3.63 -14.70
CA LEU A 32 -24.19 4.47 -15.53
C LEU A 32 -23.69 4.52 -16.97
N ARG A 33 -22.36 4.51 -17.17
CA ARG A 33 -21.77 4.42 -18.50
C ARG A 33 -22.03 3.07 -19.16
N ALA A 34 -22.00 1.97 -18.39
CA ALA A 34 -22.24 0.62 -18.86
C ALA A 34 -23.67 0.38 -19.33
N ILE A 35 -24.66 0.99 -18.66
CA ILE A 35 -26.07 1.01 -19.11
C ILE A 35 -26.34 2.03 -20.22
N GLN A 36 -25.30 2.58 -20.84
CA GLN A 36 -25.35 3.52 -21.98
C GLN A 36 -25.99 4.88 -21.66
N THR A 37 -25.95 5.34 -20.41
CA THR A 37 -26.40 6.69 -20.05
C THR A 37 -25.51 7.74 -20.73
N PRO A 38 -26.08 8.85 -21.25
CA PRO A 38 -25.29 9.92 -21.86
C PRO A 38 -24.39 10.62 -20.84
N TYR A 39 -23.19 11.02 -21.26
CA TYR A 39 -22.20 11.65 -20.38
C TYR A 39 -22.75 12.87 -19.64
N LYS A 40 -23.52 13.74 -20.31
CA LYS A 40 -24.11 14.93 -19.71
C LYS A 40 -24.91 14.60 -18.44
N PHE A 41 -25.77 13.57 -18.52
CA PHE A 41 -26.58 13.15 -17.39
C PHE A 41 -25.73 12.58 -16.24
N ILE A 42 -24.69 11.81 -16.56
CA ILE A 42 -23.76 11.26 -15.55
C ILE A 42 -23.01 12.39 -14.84
N MET A 43 -22.53 13.38 -15.60
CA MET A 43 -21.81 14.54 -15.09
C MET A 43 -22.69 15.37 -14.15
N ASP A 44 -23.92 15.65 -14.57
CA ASP A 44 -24.88 16.44 -13.78
C ASP A 44 -25.31 15.68 -12.50
N MET A 45 -25.53 14.37 -12.59
CA MET A 45 -25.96 13.54 -11.46
C MET A 45 -24.86 13.33 -10.42
N LEU A 46 -23.63 13.10 -10.86
CA LEU A 46 -22.52 12.74 -9.97
C LEU A 46 -21.60 13.92 -9.65
N ASP A 47 -21.79 15.09 -10.26
CA ASP A 47 -20.86 16.23 -10.14
C ASP A 47 -19.40 15.78 -10.43
N VAL A 48 -19.20 15.32 -11.67
CA VAL A 48 -17.90 14.85 -12.20
C VAL A 48 -17.68 15.36 -13.61
N SER A 49 -16.42 15.55 -13.99
CA SER A 49 -16.08 15.95 -15.36
C SER A 49 -16.21 14.79 -16.35
N HIS A 50 -16.42 15.11 -17.63
CA HIS A 50 -16.42 14.14 -18.73
C HIS A 50 -15.17 13.26 -18.72
N ASP A 51 -13.99 13.87 -18.59
CA ASP A 51 -12.70 13.17 -18.58
C ASP A 51 -12.58 12.20 -17.40
N THR A 52 -13.16 12.54 -16.25
CA THR A 52 -13.20 11.64 -15.09
C THR A 52 -14.01 10.38 -15.41
N VAL A 53 -15.21 10.53 -15.98
CA VAL A 53 -16.05 9.38 -16.38
C VAL A 53 -15.34 8.51 -17.41
N TRP A 54 -14.69 9.13 -18.39
CA TRP A 54 -13.92 8.43 -19.43
C TRP A 54 -12.73 7.66 -18.83
N ARG A 55 -11.91 8.30 -18.00
CA ARG A 55 -10.76 7.66 -17.33
C ARG A 55 -11.18 6.50 -16.44
N LEU A 56 -12.25 6.66 -15.67
CA LEU A 56 -12.78 5.59 -14.81
C LEU A 56 -13.28 4.41 -15.64
N THR A 57 -13.98 4.68 -16.74
CA THR A 57 -14.45 3.65 -17.67
C THR A 57 -13.29 2.86 -18.25
N LYS A 58 -12.26 3.56 -18.74
CA LYS A 58 -11.05 2.93 -19.28
C LYS A 58 -10.30 2.12 -18.23
N LYS A 59 -10.13 2.67 -17.02
CA LYS A 59 -9.46 1.99 -15.90
C LYS A 59 -10.17 0.70 -15.49
N TYR A 60 -11.51 0.70 -15.49
CA TYR A 60 -12.30 -0.51 -15.23
C TYR A 60 -12.17 -1.55 -16.35
N GLN A 61 -12.08 -1.13 -17.61
CA GLN A 61 -11.85 -2.06 -18.72
C GLN A 61 -10.47 -2.73 -18.64
N GLU A 62 -9.44 -2.00 -18.21
CA GLU A 62 -8.07 -2.52 -18.12
C GLU A 62 -7.83 -3.40 -16.88
N HIS A 63 -8.48 -3.07 -15.75
CA HIS A 63 -8.14 -3.67 -14.45
C HIS A 63 -9.37 -4.18 -13.66
N GLY A 64 -10.55 -4.17 -14.25
CA GLY A 64 -11.81 -4.56 -13.59
C GLY A 64 -12.12 -3.69 -12.37
N LEU A 65 -12.86 -4.28 -11.42
CA LEU A 65 -13.26 -3.60 -10.18
C LEU A 65 -12.03 -3.17 -9.34
N THR A 66 -10.96 -3.96 -9.36
CA THR A 66 -9.71 -3.63 -8.64
C THR A 66 -9.11 -2.30 -9.10
N GLY A 67 -9.31 -1.94 -10.37
CA GLY A 67 -8.90 -0.64 -10.91
C GLY A 67 -9.65 0.53 -10.28
N LEU A 68 -10.91 0.37 -9.90
CA LEU A 68 -11.70 1.46 -9.33
C LEU A 68 -11.41 1.67 -7.83
N VAL A 69 -11.10 0.58 -7.14
CA VAL A 69 -10.82 0.52 -5.70
C VAL A 69 -9.36 0.87 -5.40
N SER A 70 -8.42 0.52 -6.29
CA SER A 70 -7.01 0.84 -6.09
C SER A 70 -6.71 2.32 -6.29
N ASP A 71 -6.24 2.98 -5.23
CA ASP A 71 -5.57 4.27 -5.30
C ASP A 71 -4.06 4.05 -5.35
N ALA A 72 -3.46 4.20 -6.53
CA ALA A 72 -2.01 4.09 -6.74
C ALA A 72 -1.23 5.31 -6.19
N ARG A 73 -1.82 6.10 -5.29
CA ARG A 73 -1.16 7.29 -4.72
C ARG A 73 -0.28 6.87 -3.55
N GLY A 74 0.98 7.29 -3.59
CA GLY A 74 1.99 6.94 -2.60
C GLY A 74 2.83 5.73 -3.04
N GLY A 75 3.62 5.19 -2.11
CA GLY A 75 4.48 4.03 -2.35
C GLY A 75 5.94 4.27 -1.99
N ARG A 76 6.75 3.22 -2.15
CA ARG A 76 8.16 3.17 -1.76
C ARG A 76 9.09 3.74 -2.84
N ARG A 77 8.78 4.92 -3.43
CA ARG A 77 9.59 5.50 -4.51
C ARG A 77 10.98 5.96 -4.05
N TYR A 78 11.11 6.33 -2.78
CA TYR A 78 12.36 6.78 -2.15
C TYR A 78 12.84 5.82 -1.06
N SER A 79 12.47 4.52 -1.11
CA SER A 79 13.02 3.58 -0.13
C SER A 79 14.51 3.36 -0.38
N TYR A 80 15.27 3.29 0.71
CA TYR A 80 16.70 2.96 0.63
C TYR A 80 16.94 1.51 0.22
N MET A 81 15.95 0.63 0.46
CA MET A 81 15.99 -0.81 0.19
C MET A 81 14.67 -1.31 -0.42
N THR A 82 14.75 -2.40 -1.16
CA THR A 82 13.62 -3.17 -1.67
C THR A 82 13.05 -4.10 -0.60
N VAL A 83 11.83 -4.62 -0.81
CA VAL A 83 11.19 -5.55 0.14
C VAL A 83 12.02 -6.85 0.29
N GLU A 84 12.61 -7.32 -0.80
CA GLU A 84 13.45 -8.52 -0.81
C GLU A 84 14.72 -8.31 -0.01
N GLU A 85 15.39 -7.17 -0.20
CA GLU A 85 16.58 -6.87 0.59
C GLU A 85 16.23 -6.76 2.08
N GLU A 86 15.05 -6.25 2.44
CA GLU A 86 14.60 -6.07 3.84
C GLU A 86 14.47 -7.41 4.60
N THR A 87 14.45 -8.56 3.90
CA THR A 87 14.50 -9.90 4.53
C THR A 87 15.72 -10.10 5.42
N PHE A 88 16.82 -9.37 5.20
CA PHE A 88 17.99 -9.44 6.08
C PHE A 88 17.64 -9.14 7.55
N LEU A 89 16.65 -8.28 7.80
CA LEU A 89 16.21 -7.99 9.18
C LEU A 89 15.60 -9.22 9.84
N SER A 90 14.85 -10.02 9.10
CA SER A 90 14.27 -11.27 9.61
C SER A 90 15.33 -12.34 9.86
N GLU A 91 16.38 -12.40 9.03
CA GLU A 91 17.53 -13.29 9.25
C GLU A 91 18.29 -12.91 10.53
N GLN A 92 18.54 -11.62 10.73
CA GLN A 92 19.18 -11.12 11.95
C GLN A 92 18.30 -11.35 13.20
N LEU A 93 16.97 -11.32 13.04
CA LEU A 93 16.01 -11.65 14.09
C LEU A 93 16.15 -13.13 14.51
N ALA A 94 16.22 -14.04 13.53
CA ALA A 94 16.39 -15.47 13.80
C ALA A 94 17.71 -15.78 14.53
N SER A 95 18.79 -15.07 14.20
CA SER A 95 20.07 -15.17 14.93
C SER A 95 19.97 -14.64 16.36
N ALA A 96 19.23 -13.54 16.58
CA ALA A 96 19.05 -12.94 17.91
C ALA A 96 18.29 -13.86 18.88
N VAL A 97 17.30 -14.62 18.38
CA VAL A 97 16.54 -15.61 19.16
C VAL A 97 17.44 -16.73 19.71
N ASN A 98 18.58 -17.00 19.07
CA ASN A 98 19.56 -17.99 19.54
C ASN A 98 20.47 -17.48 20.67
N GLY A 99 20.17 -16.31 21.26
CA GLY A 99 20.89 -15.78 22.42
C GLY A 99 22.05 -14.84 22.08
N GLU A 100 22.18 -14.44 20.80
CA GLU A 100 23.11 -13.38 20.40
C GLU A 100 22.44 -12.01 20.55
N PHE A 101 22.97 -11.18 21.45
CA PHE A 101 22.46 -9.82 21.65
C PHE A 101 22.78 -8.94 20.44
N VAL A 102 21.76 -8.55 19.70
CA VAL A 102 21.93 -7.68 18.54
C VAL A 102 21.70 -6.22 18.94
N THR A 103 22.76 -5.42 18.95
CA THR A 103 22.66 -3.97 19.21
C THR A 103 22.16 -3.21 17.99
N VAL A 104 21.52 -2.06 18.20
CA VAL A 104 21.09 -1.15 17.11
C VAL A 104 22.27 -0.72 16.26
N GLU A 105 23.41 -0.43 16.89
CA GLU A 105 24.61 0.02 16.19
C GLU A 105 25.16 -1.09 15.29
N SER A 106 25.21 -2.34 15.76
CA SER A 106 25.66 -3.47 14.92
C SER A 106 24.73 -3.71 13.73
N LEU A 107 23.41 -3.62 13.93
CA LEU A 107 22.45 -3.71 12.80
C LEU A 107 22.59 -2.53 11.84
N TYR A 108 22.84 -1.33 12.36
CA TYR A 108 22.98 -0.16 11.53
C TYR A 108 24.25 -0.22 10.67
N ARG A 109 25.34 -0.78 11.20
CA ARG A 109 26.55 -1.08 10.43
C ARG A 109 26.28 -2.09 9.33
N ALA A 110 25.66 -3.23 9.67
CA ALA A 110 25.29 -4.24 8.68
C ALA A 110 24.36 -3.68 7.58
N TYR A 111 23.44 -2.77 7.96
CA TYR A 111 22.57 -2.06 7.03
C TYR A 111 23.35 -1.14 6.08
N GLN A 112 24.32 -0.38 6.59
CA GLN A 112 25.18 0.46 5.75
C GLN A 112 26.07 -0.37 4.82
N ASP A 113 26.60 -1.49 5.31
CA ASP A 113 27.44 -2.39 4.52
C ASP A 113 26.64 -3.02 3.37
N LYS A 114 25.41 -3.47 3.63
CA LYS A 114 24.49 -3.95 2.58
C LYS A 114 24.15 -2.87 1.55
N LEU A 115 23.98 -1.62 1.99
CA LEU A 115 23.64 -0.53 1.10
C LEU A 115 24.83 0.05 0.32
N GLY A 116 26.06 -0.21 0.76
CA GLY A 116 27.28 0.36 0.18
C GLY A 116 27.36 1.89 0.28
N ARG A 117 26.57 2.52 1.15
CA ARG A 117 26.53 3.98 1.34
C ARG A 117 26.17 4.35 2.77
N THR A 118 26.65 5.52 3.19
CA THR A 118 26.24 6.11 4.46
C THR A 118 24.79 6.58 4.36
N THR A 119 24.01 6.25 5.38
CA THR A 119 22.61 6.66 5.50
C THR A 119 22.41 7.49 6.75
N THR A 120 21.20 8.01 6.95
CA THR A 120 20.82 8.66 8.20
C THR A 120 20.18 7.65 9.14
N ASN A 121 20.46 7.78 10.44
CA ASN A 121 19.85 6.94 11.48
C ASN A 121 18.32 6.96 11.41
N ASN A 122 17.72 8.10 11.04
CA ASN A 122 16.27 8.24 10.94
C ASN A 122 15.65 7.28 9.91
N GLY A 123 16.27 7.11 8.75
CA GLY A 123 15.79 6.16 7.73
C GLY A 123 15.83 4.71 8.24
N PHE A 124 16.87 4.38 9.01
CA PHE A 124 17.03 3.07 9.64
C PHE A 124 16.01 2.82 10.77
N TYR A 125 15.78 3.80 11.65
CA TYR A 125 14.74 3.67 12.69
C TYR A 125 13.33 3.54 12.10
N GLN A 126 13.03 4.26 11.01
CA GLN A 126 11.75 4.09 10.31
C GLN A 126 11.63 2.71 9.66
N LEU A 127 12.74 2.15 9.16
CA LEU A 127 12.77 0.78 8.65
C LEU A 127 12.46 -0.22 9.76
N LEU A 128 13.13 -0.14 10.90
CA LEU A 128 12.88 -0.98 12.07
C LEU A 128 11.41 -0.89 12.52
N LYS A 129 10.87 0.33 12.63
CA LYS A 129 9.47 0.55 13.01
C LYS A 129 8.47 -0.09 12.05
N ARG A 130 8.75 -0.14 10.74
CA ARG A 130 7.87 -0.80 9.75
C ARG A 130 7.86 -2.32 9.93
N HIS A 131 8.95 -2.90 10.41
CA HIS A 131 9.10 -4.32 10.68
C HIS A 131 8.69 -4.70 12.12
N GLY A 132 8.05 -3.79 12.86
CA GLY A 132 7.56 -4.08 14.22
C GLY A 132 8.64 -4.06 15.31
N TRP A 133 9.86 -3.62 15.02
CA TRP A 133 10.93 -3.58 16.03
C TRP A 133 10.66 -2.46 17.04
N VAL A 134 10.43 -2.84 18.30
CA VAL A 134 10.22 -1.92 19.43
C VAL A 134 11.48 -1.89 20.27
N LYS A 135 11.90 -0.70 20.70
CA LYS A 135 13.02 -0.55 21.65
C LYS A 135 12.51 -0.85 23.06
N GLU A 136 12.86 -2.01 23.60
CA GLU A 136 12.60 -2.30 25.02
C GLU A 136 13.80 -1.89 25.88
N SER A 137 13.54 -1.08 26.91
CA SER A 137 14.56 -0.55 27.82
C SER A 137 14.52 -1.36 29.13
N ARG A 138 15.43 -2.31 29.31
CA ARG A 138 15.77 -2.85 30.63
C ARG A 138 17.17 -2.37 31.01
N ASP A 139 17.25 -1.70 32.15
CA ASP A 139 18.41 -1.12 32.81
C ASP A 139 19.07 0.16 32.24
N SER A 140 19.19 1.14 33.13
CA SER A 140 19.72 2.49 32.92
C SER A 140 21.22 2.57 32.60
N LEU A 141 21.90 1.46 32.32
CA LEU A 141 23.34 1.42 32.01
C LEU A 141 23.73 0.51 30.83
N ARG A 142 22.78 -0.17 30.15
CA ARG A 142 23.06 -0.96 28.94
C ARG A 142 21.96 -0.81 27.90
N TRP A 143 22.37 -0.67 26.64
CA TRP A 143 21.47 -0.40 25.51
C TRP A 143 20.99 -1.71 24.86
N GLU A 144 19.86 -2.24 25.33
CA GLU A 144 19.25 -3.46 24.80
C GLU A 144 17.95 -3.15 24.02
N ILE A 145 17.54 -4.10 23.16
CA ILE A 145 16.25 -4.13 22.45
C ILE A 145 15.69 -5.55 22.61
N GLU A 146 14.54 -5.70 23.26
CA GLU A 146 13.72 -6.92 23.16
C GLU A 146 12.66 -6.78 22.06
N LEU A 147 12.36 -7.88 21.38
CA LEU A 147 11.46 -8.00 20.23
C LEU A 147 10.07 -8.45 20.69
N THR A 148 9.03 -7.69 20.37
CA THR A 148 7.64 -8.14 20.55
C THR A 148 7.03 -8.53 19.20
N GLN A 149 6.88 -9.85 19.04
CA GLN A 149 6.13 -10.67 18.04
C GLN A 149 6.11 -10.25 16.56
#